data_AF-A0A1Y0RBU6-F1
#
_entry.id   AF-A0A1Y0RBU6-F1
#
_cell.length_a   1.000
_cell.length_b   1.000
_cell.length_c   1.000
_cell.angle_alpha   90.00
_cell.angle_beta   90.00
_cell.angle_gamma   90.00
#
_symmetry.space_group_name_H-M   'P 1'
#
loop_
_entity.id
_entity.type
_entity.pdbx_description
1 polymer ?
#
loop_
_entity_poly.entity_id
_entity_poly.type
_entity_poly.pdbx_seq_one_letter_code
_entity_poly.pdbx_strand_id
1 'polypeptide(L)'
;MTIKQQLIQELESTSDSLLAETLDFLRFLKTKQDKSQLETTSPPFEESSASIDSHDSQEESSSEPSQVPYSPASGRSILRHAGTWTGDDYQECLQLVYTSRGKAKFNYDNDFE
;
A
#
# COMPACT_ATOMS: atom_id res chain seq x y z
N MET A 1 32.93 12.19 26.82
CA MET A 1 31.52 11.77 26.75
C MET A 1 31.39 10.68 25.69
N THR A 2 30.62 9.64 25.95
CA THR A 2 30.25 8.67 24.90
C THR A 2 29.06 9.20 24.09
N ILE A 3 28.95 8.80 22.82
CA ILE A 3 27.80 9.18 21.95
C ILE A 3 26.47 8.82 22.63
N LYS A 4 26.40 7.65 23.27
CA LYS A 4 25.23 7.21 24.03
C LYS A 4 24.89 8.14 25.20
N GLN A 5 25.89 8.65 25.93
CA GLN A 5 25.66 9.61 27.02
C GLN A 5 25.18 10.96 26.52
N GLN A 6 25.75 11.48 25.43
CA GLN A 6 25.28 12.73 24.83
C GLN A 6 23.82 12.61 24.39
N LEU A 7 23.45 11.46 23.81
CA LEU A 7 22.10 11.21 23.33
C LEU A 7 21.08 11.13 24.48
N ILE A 8 21.45 10.51 25.61
CA ILE A 8 20.61 10.48 26.81
C ILE A 8 20.42 11.90 27.37
N GLN A 9 21.50 12.67 27.46
CA GLN A 9 21.45 14.03 28.00
C GLN A 9 20.59 14.98 27.14
N GLU A 10 20.67 14.86 25.81
CA GLU A 10 19.84 15.64 24.89
C GLU A 10 18.35 15.25 25.02
N LEU A 11 18.05 13.95 25.15
CA LEU A 11 16.68 13.44 25.32
C LEU A 11 16.03 13.89 26.64
N GLU A 12 16.79 14.03 27.73
CA GLU A 12 16.25 14.51 29.00
C GLU A 12 15.97 16.03 28.99
N SER A 13 16.66 16.78 28.14
CA SER A 13 16.54 18.25 28.03
C SER A 13 15.55 18.73 26.96
N THR A 14 15.04 17.83 26.13
CA THR A 14 14.16 18.14 24.99
C THR A 14 12.68 18.03 25.35
N SER A 15 11.83 18.75 24.63
CA SER A 15 10.38 18.74 24.82
C SER A 15 9.72 17.53 24.14
N ASP A 16 8.61 17.03 24.71
CA ASP A 16 7.89 15.84 24.23
C ASP A 16 7.53 15.85 22.73
N SER A 17 7.22 17.02 22.15
CA SER A 17 6.93 17.15 20.72
C SER A 17 8.13 16.78 19.83
N LEU A 18 9.33 17.19 20.23
CA LEU A 18 10.56 16.91 19.50
C LEU A 18 11.05 15.47 19.78
N LEU A 19 10.79 14.95 20.98
CA LEU A 19 11.00 13.54 21.30
C LEU A 19 10.17 12.63 20.41
N ALA A 20 8.90 12.97 20.14
CA ALA A 20 8.03 12.19 19.27
C ALA A 20 8.61 12.08 17.84
N GLU A 21 9.02 13.20 17.25
CA GLU A 21 9.66 13.22 15.93
C GLU A 21 10.99 12.45 15.91
N THR A 22 11.80 12.62 16.97
CA THR A 22 13.09 11.90 17.12
C THR A 22 12.87 10.39 17.23
N LEU A 23 11.81 9.96 17.92
CA LEU A 23 11.45 8.55 18.08
C LEU A 23 11.05 7.94 16.73
N ASP A 24 10.25 8.64 15.93
CA ASP A 24 9.88 8.19 14.59
C ASP A 24 11.10 8.13 13.66
N PHE A 25 12.01 9.10 13.74
CA PHE A 25 13.27 9.05 13.00
C PHE A 25 14.16 7.87 13.41
N LEU A 26 14.27 7.56 14.70
CA LEU A 26 15.01 6.38 15.17
C LEU A 26 14.37 5.07 14.71
N ARG A 27 13.03 4.98 14.69
CA ARG A 27 12.32 3.83 14.12
C ARG A 27 12.63 3.66 12.64
N PHE A 28 12.64 4.76 11.88
CA PHE A 28 13.01 4.76 10.47
C PHE A 28 14.45 4.28 10.22
N LEU A 29 15.41 4.71 11.05
CA LEU A 29 16.79 4.23 10.91
C LEU A 29 16.91 2.73 11.20
N LYS A 30 16.16 2.22 12.20
CA LYS A 30 16.12 0.78 12.50
C LYS A 30 15.56 -0.04 11.35
N THR A 31 14.44 0.39 10.74
CA THR A 31 13.86 -0.34 9.60
C THR A 31 14.78 -0.38 8.39
N LYS A 32 15.59 0.67 8.18
CA LYS A 32 16.62 0.67 7.12
C LYS A 32 17.76 -0.30 7.40
N GLN A 33 18.20 -0.42 8.64
CA GLN A 33 19.30 -1.31 9.02
C GLN A 33 18.93 -2.80 8.88
N ASP A 34 17.67 -3.16 9.20
CA ASP A 34 17.19 -4.54 9.02
C ASP A 34 17.07 -4.93 7.53
N LYS A 35 16.79 -3.96 6.64
CA LYS A 35 16.71 -4.18 5.20
C LYS A 35 18.08 -4.47 4.56
N SER A 36 19.18 -3.91 5.08
CA SER A 36 20.51 -4.13 4.51
C SER A 36 21.12 -5.50 4.84
N GLN A 37 20.54 -6.27 5.76
CA GLN A 37 21.02 -7.62 6.09
C GLN A 37 20.32 -8.75 5.33
N LEU A 38 19.30 -8.45 4.50
CA LEU A 38 18.53 -9.45 3.77
C LEU A 38 18.87 -9.55 2.26
N GLU A 39 19.87 -8.80 1.77
CA GLU A 39 20.29 -8.80 0.34
C GLU A 39 21.59 -9.59 0.04
N THR A 40 21.86 -10.69 0.74
CA THR A 40 22.95 -11.61 0.34
C THR A 40 22.52 -13.05 0.51
N THR A 41 21.65 -13.53 -0.38
CA THR A 41 21.65 -14.90 -0.92
C THR A 41 20.52 -15.00 -1.93
N SER A 42 20.88 -15.04 -3.22
CA SER A 42 20.01 -15.65 -4.24
C SER A 42 20.10 -17.17 -4.13
N PRO A 43 19.14 -17.92 -4.70
CA PRO A 43 19.41 -18.39 -6.06
C PRO A 43 18.30 -18.07 -7.07
N PRO A 44 18.59 -18.29 -8.37
CA PRO A 44 17.72 -18.00 -9.51
C PRO A 44 16.55 -18.97 -9.52
N PHE A 45 15.32 -18.47 -9.69
CA PHE A 45 14.21 -19.35 -10.07
C PHE A 45 13.85 -19.07 -11.51
N GLU A 46 14.03 -20.12 -12.30
CA GLU A 46 13.96 -20.12 -13.74
C GLU A 46 12.57 -19.78 -14.26
N GLU A 47 12.62 -19.06 -15.37
CA GLU A 47 11.60 -19.00 -16.40
C GLU A 47 11.16 -20.43 -16.75
N SER A 48 9.99 -20.83 -16.24
CA SER A 48 9.34 -22.06 -16.68
C SER A 48 7.95 -21.70 -17.19
N SER A 49 7.92 -21.56 -18.51
CA SER A 49 6.75 -21.54 -19.36
C SER A 49 5.86 -22.74 -19.06
N ALA A 50 4.58 -22.48 -18.76
CA ALA A 50 3.52 -23.44 -18.97
C ALA A 50 2.32 -22.69 -19.54
N SER A 51 2.26 -22.71 -20.87
CA SER A 51 1.09 -22.42 -21.67
C SER A 51 -0.08 -23.28 -21.23
N ILE A 52 -1.24 -22.67 -20.99
CA ILE A 52 -2.52 -23.34 -21.24
C ILE A 52 -3.34 -22.35 -22.05
N ASP A 53 -3.26 -22.57 -23.35
CA ASP A 53 -4.13 -22.06 -24.39
C ASP A 53 -5.48 -22.80 -24.36
N SER A 54 -6.46 -22.20 -25.05
CA SER A 54 -7.74 -22.77 -25.50
C SER A 54 -8.94 -22.54 -24.57
N HIS A 55 -9.81 -21.61 -24.96
CA HIS A 55 -10.81 -21.98 -25.97
C HIS A 55 -11.44 -20.74 -26.62
N ASP A 56 -11.21 -20.66 -27.93
CA ASP A 56 -11.96 -19.91 -28.92
C ASP A 56 -13.39 -20.46 -29.05
N SER A 57 -14.37 -19.56 -29.13
CA SER A 57 -15.68 -19.76 -29.77
C SER A 57 -16.35 -18.40 -29.94
N GLN A 58 -16.36 -17.90 -31.18
CA GLN A 58 -17.28 -16.85 -31.62
C GLN A 58 -18.70 -17.41 -31.72
N GLU A 59 -19.71 -16.65 -31.30
CA GLU A 59 -20.90 -16.35 -32.11
C GLU A 59 -21.76 -15.25 -31.44
N GLU A 60 -22.30 -14.35 -32.27
CA GLU A 60 -23.06 -13.16 -31.91
C GLU A 60 -24.47 -13.48 -31.38
N SER A 61 -24.93 -12.78 -30.33
CA SER A 61 -26.35 -12.51 -30.10
C SER A 61 -26.57 -11.49 -28.96
N SER A 62 -27.08 -10.31 -29.35
CA SER A 62 -28.08 -9.49 -28.65
C SER A 62 -27.92 -9.14 -27.15
N SER A 63 -27.57 -7.86 -26.91
CA SER A 63 -28.13 -6.96 -25.88
C SER A 63 -28.38 -7.50 -24.46
N GLU A 64 -27.39 -7.46 -23.54
CA GLU A 64 -27.61 -7.42 -22.07
C GLU A 64 -26.31 -7.05 -21.31
N PRO A 65 -26.37 -6.54 -20.06
CA PRO A 65 -25.28 -5.78 -19.45
C PRO A 65 -24.05 -6.65 -19.17
N SER A 66 -22.91 -6.16 -19.63
CA SER A 66 -21.60 -6.80 -19.58
C SER A 66 -21.25 -7.31 -18.17
N GLN A 67 -21.38 -8.62 -17.95
CA GLN A 67 -20.81 -9.29 -16.79
C GLN A 67 -19.29 -9.32 -16.99
N VAL A 68 -18.59 -8.36 -16.39
CA VAL A 68 -17.13 -8.38 -16.32
C VAL A 68 -16.70 -9.64 -15.56
N PRO A 69 -15.77 -10.44 -16.09
CA PRO A 69 -15.23 -11.59 -15.37
C PRO A 69 -14.51 -11.07 -14.12
N TYR A 70 -15.13 -11.28 -12.96
CA TYR A 70 -14.55 -10.93 -11.67
C TYR A 70 -13.39 -11.89 -11.41
N SER A 71 -12.17 -11.47 -11.74
CA SER A 71 -10.97 -12.17 -11.29
C SER A 71 -10.87 -12.04 -9.78
N PRO A 72 -10.59 -13.11 -9.03
CA PRO A 72 -10.40 -13.01 -7.59
C PRO A 72 -9.28 -12.03 -7.29
N ALA A 73 -9.52 -11.11 -6.34
CA ALA A 73 -8.57 -10.08 -5.96
C ALA A 73 -7.29 -10.71 -5.38
N SER A 74 -6.34 -11.02 -6.26
CA SER A 74 -5.01 -11.46 -5.92
C SER A 74 -4.25 -10.22 -5.44
N GLY A 75 -4.26 -9.97 -4.14
CA GLY A 75 -3.53 -8.85 -3.50
C GLY A 75 -2.03 -8.78 -3.87
N ARG A 76 -1.51 -9.77 -4.61
CA ARG A 76 -0.20 -9.77 -5.27
C ARG A 76 0.01 -8.58 -6.21
N SER A 77 -1.03 -8.00 -6.81
CA SER A 77 -0.88 -6.80 -7.66
C SER A 77 -0.44 -5.56 -6.83
N ILE A 78 -0.93 -5.43 -5.60
CA ILE A 78 -0.63 -4.29 -4.71
C ILE A 78 0.84 -4.29 -4.29
N LEU A 79 1.39 -5.48 -4.00
CA LEU A 79 2.77 -5.63 -3.54
C LEU A 79 3.81 -5.28 -4.61
N ARG A 80 3.46 -5.31 -5.91
CA ARG A 80 4.39 -4.98 -7.01
C ARG A 80 4.84 -3.53 -6.99
N HIS A 81 4.03 -2.65 -6.41
CA HIS A 81 4.26 -1.21 -6.41
C HIS A 81 4.44 -0.64 -5.00
N ALA A 82 4.55 -1.48 -3.97
CA ALA A 82 4.78 -1.00 -2.60
C ALA A 82 6.15 -0.28 -2.52
N GLY A 83 6.14 0.98 -2.09
CA GLY A 83 7.35 1.79 -1.95
C GLY A 83 7.85 2.46 -3.24
N THR A 84 7.18 2.28 -4.39
CA THR A 84 7.47 3.04 -5.63
C THR A 84 6.59 4.28 -5.79
N TRP A 85 5.76 4.59 -4.80
CA TRP A 85 4.84 5.73 -4.86
C TRP A 85 5.64 7.01 -4.60
N THR A 86 5.55 7.95 -5.54
CA THR A 86 6.26 9.23 -5.52
C THR A 86 5.25 10.35 -5.82
N GLY A 87 5.27 11.43 -5.04
CA GLY A 87 4.36 12.57 -5.21
C GLY A 87 4.04 13.22 -3.86
N ASP A 88 3.73 14.52 -3.87
CA ASP A 88 3.21 15.28 -2.72
C ASP A 88 1.72 15.66 -2.90
N ASP A 89 1.06 15.01 -3.86
CA ASP A 89 -0.30 15.25 -4.35
C ASP A 89 -1.41 14.68 -3.46
N TYR A 90 -1.08 14.29 -2.22
CA TYR A 90 -2.05 13.76 -1.25
C TYR A 90 -3.25 14.70 -1.05
N GLN A 91 -2.98 16.00 -0.88
CA GLN A 91 -4.04 17.00 -0.64
C GLN A 91 -4.91 17.22 -1.87
N GLU A 92 -4.30 17.25 -3.06
CA GLU A 92 -5.03 17.42 -4.32
C GLU A 92 -5.95 16.23 -4.59
N CYS A 93 -5.43 15.01 -4.45
CA CYS A 93 -6.21 13.78 -4.59
C CYS A 93 -7.35 13.71 -3.56
N LEU A 94 -7.07 14.06 -2.30
CA LEU A 94 -8.08 14.08 -1.25
C LEU A 94 -9.20 15.09 -1.57
N GLN A 95 -8.83 16.28 -2.03
CA GLN A 95 -9.77 17.32 -2.42
C GLN A 95 -10.61 16.90 -3.64
N LEU A 96 -10.01 16.21 -4.62
CA LEU A 96 -10.73 15.65 -5.76
C LEU A 96 -11.79 14.63 -5.32
N VAL A 97 -11.49 13.78 -4.34
CA VAL A 97 -12.48 12.86 -3.75
C VAL A 97 -13.60 13.61 -3.05
N TYR A 98 -13.28 14.63 -2.26
CA TYR A 98 -14.30 15.42 -1.57
C TYR A 98 -15.23 16.18 -2.51
N THR A 99 -14.69 16.68 -3.63
CA THR A 99 -15.45 17.44 -4.62
C THR A 99 -16.28 16.55 -5.54
N SER A 100 -15.76 15.37 -5.90
CA SER A 100 -16.44 14.42 -6.79
C SER A 100 -17.40 13.45 -6.07
N ARG A 101 -17.26 13.25 -4.75
CA ARG A 101 -18.13 12.31 -4.03
C ARG A 101 -19.59 12.77 -4.04
N GLY A 102 -20.47 11.89 -4.51
CA GLY A 102 -21.92 12.10 -4.40
C GLY A 102 -22.42 11.96 -2.95
N LYS A 103 -23.56 12.57 -2.65
CA LYS A 103 -24.27 12.31 -1.39
C LYS A 103 -24.79 10.86 -1.42
N ALA A 104 -24.28 10.02 -0.52
CA ALA A 104 -24.83 8.68 -0.35
C ALA A 104 -26.29 8.78 0.13
N LYS A 105 -27.19 8.06 -0.54
CA LYS A 105 -28.55 7.84 -0.08
C LYS A 105 -28.58 6.46 0.56
N PHE A 106 -28.80 6.43 1.87
CA PHE A 106 -29.06 5.19 2.58
C PHE A 106 -30.58 5.05 2.68
N ASN A 107 -31.13 3.97 2.13
CA ASN A 107 -32.52 3.62 2.38
C ASN A 107 -32.55 3.01 3.79
N TYR A 108 -33.22 3.70 4.71
CA TYR A 108 -33.36 3.28 6.11
C TYR A 108 -34.59 2.40 6.33
N ASP A 109 -34.90 1.54 5.36
CA ASP A 109 -35.80 0.43 5.61
C ASP A 109 -34.97 -0.63 6.34
N ASN A 110 -34.92 -0.50 7.67
CA ASN A 110 -34.33 -1.52 8.53
C ASN A 110 -35.24 -2.75 8.48
N ASP A 111 -34.89 -3.75 7.67
CA ASP A 111 -35.58 -5.04 7.59
C ASP A 111 -35.43 -5.92 8.87
N PHE A 112 -35.01 -5.33 9.99
CA PHE A 112 -34.70 -6.02 11.25
C PHE A 112 -35.59 -5.60 12.43
N GLU A 113 -36.73 -4.95 12.17
CA GLU A 113 -37.73 -4.60 13.20
C GLU A 113 -38.95 -5.53 13.19
#